data_AF-A0A936KUY4-F1
#
_entry.id   AF-A0A936KUY4-F1
#
_cell.length_a   1.000
_cell.length_b   1.000
_cell.length_c   1.000
_cell.angle_alpha   90.00
_cell.angle_beta   90.00
_cell.angle_gamma   90.00
#
_symmetry.space_group_name_H-M   'P 1'
#
loop_
_entity.id
_entity.type
_entity.pdbx_description
1 polymer ?
#
loop_
_entity_poly.entity_id
_entity_poly.type
_entity_poly.pdbx_seq_one_letter_code
_entity_poly.pdbx_strand_id
1 'polypeptide(L)' 'MKTQYITNLKGKKVSVILPIRDYKKMIEELEELEDIKAYDCAKSLKSEPIPFDQALKEIELLRNAGV' A
#
# COMPACT_ATOMS: atom_id res chain seq x y z
N MET A 1 -21.15 -15.83 4.20
CA MET A 1 -22.16 -14.90 4.75
C MET A 1 -22.67 -14.04 3.60
N LYS A 2 -23.96 -13.71 3.52
CA LYS A 2 -24.49 -12.82 2.47
C LYS A 2 -24.22 -11.36 2.84
N THR A 3 -23.65 -10.58 1.94
CA THR A 3 -23.34 -9.16 2.15
C THR A 3 -24.60 -8.36 2.48
N GLN A 4 -24.56 -7.57 3.56
CA GLN A 4 -25.69 -6.75 4.00
C GLN A 4 -25.46 -5.29 3.62
N TYR A 5 -26.50 -4.62 3.13
CA TYR A 5 -26.43 -3.23 2.69
C TYR A 5 -27.40 -2.37 3.47
N ILE A 6 -26.97 -1.16 3.82
CA ILE A 6 -27.82 -0.11 4.37
C ILE A 6 -28.27 0.77 3.20
N THR A 7 -29.57 0.99 3.08
CA THR A 7 -30.17 1.80 2.00
C THR A 7 -30.74 3.10 2.55
N ASN A 8 -30.70 4.16 1.74
CA ASN A 8 -31.40 5.41 2.04
C ASN A 8 -32.91 5.28 1.75
N LEU A 9 -33.68 6.35 2.00
CA LEU A 9 -35.13 6.40 1.81
C LEU A 9 -35.58 6.18 0.34
N LYS A 10 -34.68 6.36 -0.63
CA LYS A 10 -34.94 6.10 -2.06
C LYS A 10 -34.56 4.66 -2.47
N GLY A 11 -34.19 3.80 -1.52
CA GLY A 11 -33.74 2.43 -1.77
C GLY A 11 -32.31 2.31 -2.32
N LYS A 12 -31.55 3.41 -2.41
CA LYS A 12 -30.16 3.38 -2.88
C LYS A 12 -29.25 2.86 -1.76
N LYS A 13 -28.42 1.86 -2.05
CA LYS A 13 -27.38 1.36 -1.14
C LYS A 13 -26.35 2.46 -0.88
N VAL A 14 -26.13 2.79 0.39
CA VAL A 14 -25.20 3.84 0.83
C VAL A 14 -24.06 3.31 1.69
N SER A 15 -24.24 2.15 2.32
CA SER A 15 -23.20 1.51 3.13
C SER A 15 -23.33 -0.01 3.06
N VAL A 16 -22.28 -0.71 3.44
CA VAL A 16 -22.20 -2.17 3.49
C VAL A 16 -21.70 -2.60 4.87
N ILE A 17 -22.28 -3.68 5.40
CA ILE A 17 -21.80 -4.33 6.62
C ILE A 17 -21.02 -5.56 6.20
N LEU A 18 -19.75 -5.58 6.58
CA LEU A 18 -18.81 -6.67 6.29
C LEU A 18 -18.35 -7.31 7.60
N PRO A 19 -18.12 -8.64 7.61
CA PRO A 19 -17.35 -9.26 8.68
C PRO A 19 -15.98 -8.58 8.80
N ILE A 20 -15.53 -8.34 10.03
CA ILE A 20 -14.24 -7.66 10.28
C ILE A 20 -13.06 -8.37 9.60
N ARG A 21 -13.11 -9.71 9.49
CA ARG A 21 -12.10 -10.50 8.79
C ARG A 21 -12.01 -10.14 7.31
N ASP A 22 -13.15 -10.00 6.65
CA ASP A 22 -13.20 -9.74 5.22
C ASP A 22 -12.75 -8.30 4.93
N TYR A 23 -13.14 -7.34 5.78
CA TYR A 23 -12.61 -5.98 5.74
C TYR A 23 -11.09 -5.94 5.89
N LYS A 24 -10.54 -6.62 6.89
CA LYS A 24 -9.08 -6.66 7.11
C LYS A 24 -8.33 -7.28 5.93
N LYS A 25 -8.85 -8.37 5.36
CA LYS A 25 -8.28 -8.99 4.16
C LYS A 25 -8.25 -8.03 2.98
N MET A 26 -9.31 -7.23 2.79
CA MET A 26 -9.32 -6.21 1.74
C MET A 26 -8.26 -5.12 1.96
N ILE A 27 -8.05 -4.70 3.22
CA ILE A 27 -6.99 -3.72 3.53
C ILE A 27 -5.60 -4.31 3.23
N GLU A 28 -5.34 -5.53 3.65
CA GLU A 28 -4.07 -6.24 3.39
C GLU A 28 -3.79 -6.37 1.89
N GLU A 29 -4.80 -6.75 1.09
CA GLU A 29 -4.68 -6.82 -0.37
C GLU A 29 -4.46 -5.45 -1.02
N LEU A 30 -4.99 -4.36 -0.44
CA LEU A 30 -4.75 -3.00 -0.92
C LEU A 30 -3.33 -2.54 -0.61
N GLU A 31 -2.80 -2.85 0.57
CA GLU A 31 -1.40 -2.56 0.95
C GLU A 31 -0.42 -3.29 0.01
N GLU A 32 -0.64 -4.58 -0.26
CA GLU A 32 0.16 -5.33 -1.24
C GLU A 32 0.12 -4.70 -2.63
N LEU A 33 -1.05 -4.24 -3.07
CA LEU A 33 -1.21 -3.55 -4.36
C LEU A 33 -0.49 -2.19 -4.39
N GLU A 34 -0.45 -1.48 -3.27
CA GLU A 34 0.31 -0.22 -3.14
C GLU A 34 1.81 -0.47 -3.26
N ASP A 35 2.34 -1.52 -2.63
CA ASP A 35 3.75 -1.91 -2.75
C ASP A 35 4.13 -2.25 -4.21
N ILE A 36 3.27 -3.00 -4.91
CA ILE A 36 3.46 -3.31 -6.34
C ILE A 36 3.51 -2.02 -7.17
N LYS A 37 2.58 -1.09 -6.95
CA LYS A 37 2.58 0.21 -7.66
C LYS A 37 3.83 1.01 -7.38
N ALA A 38 4.30 1.03 -6.12
CA ALA A 38 5.52 1.73 -5.74
C ALA A 38 6.75 1.13 -6.44
N TYR A 39 6.83 -0.20 -6.51
CA TYR A 39 7.88 -0.91 -7.24
C TYR A 39 7.86 -0.58 -8.74
N ASP A 40 6.70 -0.67 -9.39
CA ASP A 40 6.56 -0.36 -10.81
C ASP A 40 6.94 1.09 -11.12
N CYS A 41 6.52 2.03 -10.28
CA CYS A 41 6.91 3.43 -10.38
C CYS A 41 8.44 3.58 -10.30
N ALA A 42 9.07 2.99 -9.27
CA ALA A 42 10.53 3.04 -9.10
C ALA A 42 11.28 2.40 -10.27
N LYS A 43 10.78 1.30 -10.84
CA LYS A 43 11.38 0.62 -11.99
C LYS A 43 11.14 1.32 -13.33
N SER A 44 10.07 2.11 -13.45
CA SER A 44 9.82 2.93 -14.64
C SER A 44 10.84 4.07 -14.80
N LEU A 45 11.45 4.51 -13.69
CA LEU A 45 12.49 5.52 -13.68
C LEU A 45 13.83 4.90 -14.05
N LYS A 46 14.64 5.63 -14.82
CA LYS A 46 16.04 5.25 -15.02
C LYS A 46 16.78 5.37 -13.69
N SER A 47 17.38 4.28 -13.24
CA SER A 47 18.23 4.25 -12.05
C SER A 47 19.63 3.78 -12.43
N GLU A 48 20.63 4.32 -11.73
CA GLU A 48 22.00 3.86 -11.81
C GLU A 48 22.24 2.85 -10.67
N PRO A 49 22.36 1.55 -10.96
CA PRO A 49 22.64 0.58 -9.92
C PRO A 49 24.07 0.79 -9.39
N ILE A 50 24.17 1.00 -8.08
CA ILE A 50 25.45 1.07 -7.36
C ILE A 50 25.73 -0.25 -6.62
N PRO A 51 27.00 -0.58 -6.32
CA PRO A 51 27.34 -1.72 -5.47
C PRO A 51 26.67 -1.63 -4.09
N PHE A 52 26.24 -2.76 -3.55
CA PHE A 52 25.54 -2.83 -2.25
C PHE A 52 26.32 -2.17 -1.10
N ASP A 53 27.64 -2.42 -1.03
CA ASP A 53 28.50 -1.83 0.00
C ASP A 53 28.58 -0.30 -0.10
N GLN A 54 28.46 0.24 -1.31
CA GLN A 54 28.40 1.69 -1.52
C GLN A 54 27.07 2.24 -1.01
N ALA A 55 25.95 1.60 -1.36
CA ALA A 55 24.62 1.99 -0.90
C ALA A 55 24.52 2.02 0.63
N LEU A 56 25.05 1.00 1.32
CA LEU A 56 25.07 0.97 2.79
C LEU A 56 25.85 2.15 3.38
N LYS A 57 27.03 2.46 2.84
CA LYS A 57 27.83 3.60 3.30
C LYS A 57 27.08 4.92 3.15
N GLU A 58 26.45 5.14 2.00
CA GLU A 58 25.67 6.35 1.72
C GLU A 58 24.47 6.49 2.68
N ILE A 59 23.73 5.40 2.93
CA ILE A 59 22.59 5.38 3.86
C ILE A 59 23.02 5.69 5.29
N GLU A 60 24.11 5.09 5.78
CA GLU A 60 24.61 5.35 7.15
C GLU A 60 25.14 6.79 7.30
N LEU A 61 25.77 7.35 6.26
CA LEU A 61 26.19 8.75 6.26
C LEU A 61 24.99 9.70 6.39
N LEU A 62 23.92 9.47 5.63
CA LEU A 62 22.69 10.28 5.70
C LEU A 62 22.04 10.18 7.09
N ARG A 63 21.91 8.97 7.64
CA ARG A 63 21.34 8.75 8.97
C ARG A 63 22.11 9.46 10.07
N ASN A 64 23.45 9.42 10.01
CA ASN A 64 24.32 10.10 10.98
C ASN A 64 24.33 11.62 10.81
N ALA A 65 24.00 12.12 9.63
CA ALA A 65 23.85 13.55 9.36
C ALA A 65 22.52 14.14 9.89
N GLY A 66 21.59 13.30 10.36
CA GLY A 66 20.29 13.73 10.86
C GLY A 66 19.37 14.30 9.77
N VAL A 67 19.62 13.93 8.52
CA VAL A 67 18.79 14.27 7.34
C VAL A 67 17.85 13.11 7.03
#